data_AF-X1SLN8-F1
#
_entry.id   AF-X1SLN8-F1
#
_cell.length_a   1.000
_cell.length_b   1.000
_cell.length_c   1.000
_cell.angle_alpha   90.00
_cell.angle_beta   90.00
_cell.angle_gamma   90.00
#
_symmetry.space_group_name_H-M   'P 1'
#
loop_
_entity.id
_entity.type
_entity.pdbx_description
1 polymer ?
#
loop_
_entity_poly.entity_id
_entity_poly.type
_entity_poly.pdbx_seq_one_letter_code
_entity_poly.pdbx_strand_id
1 'polypeptide(L)'
;AKRGDKLGLYGFGPAASYVLQVAKYLGIETYVTTRSQKNKDWATRLGADWVGGYQDKTPGKFDAGILFPPAGNLVELALSQLDSGGKLILAAVYMTPIEIKDYNHIWMERSVKSLANITREDGREFLEIAAKVGIKTEIEAFPFDKLPDILILVKGGKVRGNAVIKIAG
;
A
#
# COMPACT_ATOMS: atom_id res chain seq x y z
N ALA A 1 -11.13 0.76 8.58
CA ALA A 1 -12.00 1.39 7.57
C ALA A 1 -13.15 0.44 7.24
N LYS A 2 -14.37 0.98 7.15
CA LYS A 2 -15.61 0.33 6.69
C LYS A 2 -16.16 1.13 5.49
N ARG A 3 -17.20 0.63 4.84
CA ARG A 3 -17.86 1.34 3.73
C ARG A 3 -18.15 2.81 4.09
N GLY A 4 -17.78 3.72 3.20
CA GLY A 4 -17.90 5.17 3.38
C GLY A 4 -16.73 5.83 4.11
N ASP A 5 -15.82 5.07 4.73
CA ASP A 5 -14.59 5.61 5.31
C ASP A 5 -13.56 5.95 4.22
N LYS A 6 -12.58 6.77 4.60
CA LYS A 6 -11.43 7.16 3.78
C LYS A 6 -10.16 6.44 4.25
N LEU A 7 -9.48 5.78 3.32
CA LEU A 7 -8.25 5.02 3.54
C LEU A 7 -7.07 5.67 2.81
N GLY A 8 -6.07 6.12 3.57
CA GLY A 8 -4.78 6.57 3.06
C GLY A 8 -3.85 5.40 2.74
N LEU A 9 -3.29 5.35 1.53
CA LEU A 9 -2.30 4.37 1.08
C LEU A 9 -0.99 5.08 0.74
N TYR A 10 0.02 4.94 1.61
CA TYR A 10 1.30 5.63 1.47
C TYR A 10 2.34 4.69 0.87
N GLY A 11 2.84 5.05 -0.32
CA GLY A 11 3.60 4.18 -1.19
C GLY A 11 2.68 3.23 -1.96
N PHE A 12 2.96 3.04 -3.24
CA PHE A 12 2.09 2.26 -4.12
C PHE A 12 2.90 1.26 -4.93
N GLY A 13 2.67 -0.03 -4.66
CA GLY A 13 3.29 -1.20 -5.29
C GLY A 13 2.30 -2.38 -5.26
N PRO A 14 2.77 -3.62 -5.47
CA PRO A 14 1.89 -4.79 -5.57
C PRO A 14 0.91 -4.96 -4.41
N ALA A 15 1.40 -4.96 -3.16
CA ALA A 15 0.54 -5.11 -1.98
C ALA A 15 -0.51 -3.99 -1.87
N ALA A 16 -0.09 -2.72 -2.06
CA ALA A 16 -1.01 -1.58 -2.04
C ALA A 16 -2.07 -1.66 -3.15
N SER A 17 -1.72 -2.20 -4.32
CA SER A 17 -2.67 -2.39 -5.42
C SER A 17 -3.75 -3.42 -5.10
N TYR A 18 -3.45 -4.43 -4.30
CA TYR A 18 -4.43 -5.42 -3.83
C TYR A 18 -5.36 -4.80 -2.79
N VAL A 19 -4.79 -4.09 -1.82
CA VAL A 19 -5.55 -3.37 -0.79
C VAL A 19 -6.51 -2.37 -1.43
N LEU A 20 -6.06 -1.61 -2.43
CA LEU A 20 -6.92 -0.67 -3.15
C LEU A 20 -8.12 -1.38 -3.78
N GLN A 21 -7.90 -2.47 -4.51
CA GLN A 21 -8.99 -3.21 -5.17
C GLN A 21 -10.00 -3.77 -4.17
N VAL A 22 -9.53 -4.32 -3.05
CA VAL A 22 -10.40 -4.76 -1.95
C VAL A 22 -11.17 -3.59 -1.34
N ALA A 23 -10.51 -2.47 -1.07
CA ALA A 23 -11.14 -1.26 -0.52
C ALA A 23 -12.25 -0.73 -1.45
N LYS A 24 -12.00 -0.65 -2.76
CA LYS A 24 -13.01 -0.25 -3.74
C LYS A 24 -14.21 -1.20 -3.75
N TYR A 25 -13.97 -2.51 -3.72
CA TYR A 25 -15.04 -3.51 -3.63
C TYR A 25 -15.90 -3.34 -2.36
N LEU A 26 -15.27 -2.98 -1.24
CA LEU A 26 -15.95 -2.73 0.03
C LEU A 26 -16.64 -1.35 0.11
N GLY A 27 -16.47 -0.50 -0.91
CA GLY A 27 -17.01 0.87 -0.92
C GLY A 27 -16.28 1.82 0.04
N ILE A 28 -14.97 1.62 0.20
CA ILE A 28 -14.07 2.50 0.96
C ILE A 28 -13.40 3.45 -0.04
N GLU A 29 -13.36 4.75 0.28
CA GLU A 29 -12.64 5.74 -0.53
C GLU A 29 -11.13 5.59 -0.31
N THR A 30 -10.35 5.68 -1.38
CA THR A 30 -8.91 5.38 -1.39
C THR A 30 -8.09 6.58 -1.84
N TYR A 31 -7.14 6.98 -1.01
CA TYR A 31 -6.27 8.12 -1.24
C TYR A 31 -4.82 7.65 -1.32
N VAL A 32 -4.25 7.64 -2.52
CA VAL A 32 -2.92 7.09 -2.77
C VAL A 32 -1.87 8.19 -2.80
N THR A 33 -0.84 8.06 -1.97
CA THR A 33 0.31 8.98 -1.92
C THR A 33 1.58 8.24 -2.34
N THR A 34 2.21 8.63 -3.46
CA THR A 34 3.42 7.97 -3.98
C THR A 34 4.32 8.93 -4.76
N ARG A 35 5.64 8.67 -4.78
CA ARG A 35 6.63 9.52 -5.49
C ARG A 35 6.70 9.24 -6.99
N SER A 36 6.45 8.01 -7.40
CA SER A 36 6.67 7.56 -8.78
C SER A 36 5.47 7.91 -9.65
N GLN A 37 5.70 8.62 -10.77
CA GLN A 37 4.64 8.91 -11.74
C GLN A 37 3.99 7.61 -12.27
N LYS A 38 4.80 6.60 -12.60
CA LYS A 38 4.33 5.26 -13.00
C LYS A 38 3.33 4.68 -11.99
N ASN A 39 3.59 4.87 -10.69
CA ASN A 39 2.72 4.35 -9.64
C ASN A 39 1.47 5.23 -9.43
N LYS A 40 1.56 6.54 -9.67
CA LYS A 40 0.39 7.44 -9.70
C LYS A 40 -0.56 7.05 -10.83
N ASP A 41 -0.03 6.84 -12.03
CA ASP A 41 -0.81 6.44 -13.21
C ASP A 41 -1.45 5.06 -12.98
N TRP A 42 -0.73 4.15 -12.33
CA TRP A 42 -1.27 2.83 -11.98
C TRP A 42 -2.40 2.91 -10.95
N ALA A 43 -2.23 3.67 -9.86
CA ALA A 43 -3.28 3.88 -8.86
C ALA A 43 -4.54 4.50 -9.48
N THR A 44 -4.37 5.49 -10.37
CA THR A 44 -5.46 6.14 -11.10
C THR A 44 -6.22 5.13 -11.97
N ARG A 45 -5.50 4.30 -12.75
CA ARG A 45 -6.12 3.25 -13.58
C ARG A 45 -6.86 2.20 -12.77
N LEU A 46 -6.45 1.94 -11.53
CA LEU A 46 -7.14 1.02 -10.62
C LEU A 46 -8.34 1.66 -9.90
N GLY A 47 -8.60 2.95 -10.10
CA GLY A 47 -9.78 3.63 -9.57
C GLY A 47 -9.60 4.22 -8.17
N ALA A 48 -8.38 4.61 -7.80
CA ALA A 48 -8.15 5.45 -6.62
C ALA A 48 -9.01 6.72 -6.69
N ASP A 49 -9.59 7.13 -5.55
CA ASP A 49 -10.45 8.32 -5.46
C ASP A 49 -9.61 9.61 -5.47
N TRP A 50 -8.36 9.51 -5.03
CA TRP A 50 -7.36 10.57 -5.17
C TRP A 50 -5.95 9.98 -5.29
N VAL A 51 -5.08 10.65 -6.04
CA VAL A 51 -3.69 10.26 -6.23
C VAL A 51 -2.78 11.49 -6.20
N GLY A 52 -1.73 11.46 -5.37
CA GLY A 52 -0.76 12.54 -5.26
C GLY A 52 0.61 12.08 -4.74
N GLY A 53 1.52 13.04 -4.57
CA GLY A 53 2.83 12.89 -3.95
C GLY A 53 2.83 13.34 -2.49
N TYR A 54 3.94 13.08 -1.78
CA TYR A 54 4.06 13.41 -0.35
C TYR A 54 4.00 14.91 -0.02
N GLN A 55 4.15 15.78 -1.01
CA GLN A 55 4.04 17.24 -0.87
C GLN A 55 2.67 17.79 -1.30
N ASP A 56 1.83 16.95 -1.90
CA ASP A 56 0.52 17.36 -2.38
C ASP A 56 -0.47 17.38 -1.20
N LYS A 57 -1.38 18.37 -1.20
CA LYS A 57 -2.41 18.46 -0.16
C LYS A 57 -3.51 17.43 -0.42
N THR A 58 -3.81 16.61 0.58
CA THR A 58 -4.88 15.62 0.51
C THR A 58 -6.26 16.25 0.71
N PRO A 59 -7.34 15.71 0.10
CA PRO A 59 -8.71 16.18 0.31
C PRO A 59 -9.27 15.71 1.67
N GLY A 60 -8.87 16.37 2.75
CA GLY A 60 -9.37 16.11 4.11
C GLY A 60 -8.56 15.08 4.90
N LYS A 61 -9.16 14.62 6.01
CA LYS A 61 -8.59 13.62 6.92
C LYS A 61 -9.09 12.21 6.60
N PHE A 62 -8.34 11.21 7.04
CA PHE A 62 -8.63 9.79 6.78
C PHE A 62 -8.93 9.01 8.06
N ASP A 63 -9.83 8.04 8.00
CA ASP A 63 -10.16 7.16 9.12
C ASP A 63 -9.06 6.13 9.41
N ALA A 64 -8.29 5.77 8.39
CA ALA A 64 -7.17 4.84 8.52
C ALA A 64 -6.09 5.11 7.47
N GLY A 65 -4.87 4.65 7.76
CA GLY A 65 -3.74 4.70 6.85
C GLY A 65 -2.96 3.38 6.83
N ILE A 66 -2.39 3.03 5.68
CA ILE A 66 -1.43 1.94 5.55
C ILE A 66 -0.17 2.48 4.88
N LEU A 67 0.97 2.29 5.53
CA LEU A 67 2.28 2.76 5.08
C LEU A 67 3.14 1.57 4.64
N PHE A 68 3.48 1.54 3.35
CA PHE A 68 4.21 0.45 2.71
C PHE A 68 5.73 0.66 2.65
N PRO A 69 6.26 1.87 2.38
CA PRO A 69 7.70 2.09 2.34
C PRO A 69 8.35 1.90 3.72
N PRO A 70 9.56 1.32 3.80
CA PRO A 70 10.32 1.18 5.04
C PRO A 70 11.00 2.51 5.43
N ALA A 71 10.25 3.63 5.42
CA ALA A 71 10.73 4.98 5.66
C ALA A 71 10.00 5.63 6.85
N GLY A 72 10.65 5.61 8.02
CA GLY A 72 10.09 6.09 9.29
C GLY A 72 9.77 7.58 9.30
N ASN A 73 10.44 8.38 8.48
CA ASN A 73 10.15 9.81 8.29
C ASN A 73 8.78 10.08 7.65
N LEU A 74 8.13 9.07 7.05
CA LEU A 74 6.78 9.18 6.49
C LEU A 74 5.68 8.90 7.52
N VAL A 75 6.02 8.38 8.71
CA VAL A 75 5.04 8.00 9.73
C VAL A 75 4.33 9.24 10.29
N GLU A 76 5.08 10.28 10.65
CA GLU A 76 4.49 11.52 11.14
C GLU A 76 3.61 12.21 10.08
N LEU A 77 4.07 12.23 8.83
CA LEU A 77 3.26 12.71 7.70
C LEU A 77 1.93 11.96 7.60
N ALA A 78 1.97 10.62 7.65
CA ALA A 78 0.76 9.81 7.55
C ALA A 78 -0.19 10.03 8.73
N LEU A 79 0.34 10.12 9.95
CA LEU A 79 -0.41 10.44 11.17
C LEU A 79 -1.08 11.81 11.08
N SER A 80 -0.37 12.82 10.55
CA SER A 80 -0.91 14.17 10.37
C SER A 80 -2.16 14.20 9.48
N GLN A 81 -2.34 13.21 8.61
CA GLN A 81 -3.47 13.12 7.68
C GLN A 81 -4.64 12.28 8.23
N LEU A 82 -4.49 11.64 9.39
CA LEU A 82 -5.58 10.87 10.00
C LEU A 82 -6.52 11.75 10.81
N ASP A 83 -7.79 11.37 10.88
CA ASP A 83 -8.76 11.98 11.80
C ASP A 83 -8.59 11.43 13.23
N SER A 84 -9.38 11.96 14.16
CA SER A 84 -9.47 11.50 15.54
C SER A 84 -9.80 10.00 15.59
N GLY A 85 -9.06 9.24 16.41
CA GLY A 85 -9.16 7.78 16.51
C GLY A 85 -8.56 7.00 15.33
N GLY A 86 -7.96 7.70 14.36
CA GLY A 86 -7.42 7.09 13.15
C GLY A 86 -6.27 6.12 13.44
N LYS A 87 -6.19 5.04 12.64
CA LYS A 87 -5.19 3.98 12.80
C LYS A 87 -4.22 3.96 11.62
N LEU A 88 -2.92 4.05 11.91
CA LEU A 88 -1.85 3.87 10.94
C LEU A 88 -1.24 2.48 11.07
N ILE A 89 -1.31 1.69 10.01
CA ILE A 89 -0.70 0.36 9.93
C ILE A 89 0.62 0.45 9.15
N LEU A 90 1.70 -0.06 9.76
CA LEU A 90 3.02 -0.17 9.13
C LEU A 90 3.16 -1.56 8.50
N ALA A 91 3.20 -1.62 7.18
CA ALA A 91 3.22 -2.87 6.42
C ALA A 91 4.63 -3.34 6.02
N ALA A 92 5.67 -2.59 6.38
CA ALA A 92 7.05 -2.96 6.07
C ALA A 92 7.62 -3.92 7.13
N VAL A 93 8.39 -4.91 6.68
CA VAL A 93 9.08 -5.89 7.56
C VAL A 93 10.31 -5.30 8.27
N TYR A 94 10.76 -4.12 7.84
CA TYR A 94 11.78 -3.30 8.48
C TYR A 94 11.45 -1.83 8.27
N MET A 95 12.02 -0.95 9.11
CA MET A 95 11.78 0.49 9.03
C MET A 95 13.03 1.24 9.51
N THR A 96 13.34 2.39 8.91
CA THR A 96 14.27 3.34 9.53
C THR A 96 13.68 3.87 10.85
N PRO A 97 14.45 4.57 11.71
CA PRO A 97 13.91 5.18 12.91
C PRO A 97 12.68 6.05 12.62
N ILE A 98 11.72 6.02 13.54
CA ILE A 98 10.47 6.78 13.49
C ILE A 98 10.61 7.93 14.47
N GLU A 99 10.43 9.16 13.98
CA GLU A 99 10.37 10.37 14.79
C GLU A 99 8.99 11.00 14.63
N ILE A 100 8.42 11.45 15.75
CA ILE A 100 7.19 12.24 15.79
C ILE A 100 7.51 13.50 16.58
N LYS A 101 7.46 14.65 15.92
CA LYS A 101 7.91 15.93 16.48
C LYS A 101 6.75 16.75 17.02
N ASP A 102 5.60 16.70 16.36
CA ASP A 102 4.39 17.37 16.80
C ASP A 102 3.46 16.38 17.52
N TYR A 103 3.24 16.63 18.82
CA TYR A 103 2.34 15.85 19.66
C TYR A 103 0.91 15.78 19.10
N ASN A 104 0.46 16.83 18.38
CA ASN A 104 -0.87 16.86 17.77
C ASN A 104 -1.09 15.75 16.73
N HIS A 105 -0.01 15.21 16.15
CA HIS A 105 -0.10 14.10 15.21
C HIS A 105 -0.39 12.74 15.88
N ILE A 106 -0.22 12.61 17.19
CA ILE A 106 -0.63 11.42 17.97
C ILE A 106 -1.77 11.69 18.95
N TRP A 107 -2.12 12.96 19.16
CA TRP A 107 -3.28 13.38 19.93
C TRP A 107 -4.60 12.88 19.31
N MET A 108 -5.70 12.94 20.08
CA MET A 108 -7.04 12.43 19.71
C MET A 108 -7.06 10.92 19.41
N GLU A 109 -6.36 10.12 20.22
CA GLU A 109 -6.38 8.65 20.15
C GLU A 109 -5.91 8.06 18.80
N ARG A 110 -5.09 8.80 18.06
CA ARG A 110 -4.42 8.23 16.87
C ARG A 110 -3.44 7.16 17.31
N SER A 111 -3.37 6.07 16.55
CA SER A 111 -2.52 4.93 16.90
C SER A 111 -1.68 4.44 15.73
N VAL A 112 -0.50 3.90 16.05
CA VAL A 112 0.40 3.25 15.11
C VAL A 112 0.50 1.77 15.48
N LYS A 113 0.40 0.88 14.50
CA LYS A 113 0.53 -0.56 14.70
C LYS A 113 1.37 -1.20 13.60
N SER A 114 2.31 -2.06 13.98
CA SER A 114 3.04 -2.90 13.04
C SER A 114 2.27 -4.17 12.69
N LEU A 115 2.57 -4.74 11.53
CA LEU A 115 2.09 -6.04 11.09
C LEU A 115 3.27 -7.01 11.03
N ALA A 116 3.22 -8.09 11.80
CA ALA A 116 4.30 -9.09 11.84
C ALA A 116 3.81 -10.54 11.69
N ASN A 117 2.58 -10.83 12.12
CA ASN A 117 2.03 -12.17 12.06
C ASN A 117 1.03 -12.28 10.91
N ILE A 118 1.26 -13.23 10.00
CA ILE A 118 0.31 -13.64 8.96
C ILE A 118 0.21 -15.15 9.07
N THR A 119 -0.99 -15.63 9.38
CA THR A 119 -1.29 -17.05 9.53
C THR A 119 -1.62 -17.68 8.18
N ARG A 120 -1.63 -19.01 8.12
CA ARG A 120 -2.13 -19.74 6.94
C ARG A 120 -3.59 -19.42 6.65
N GLU A 121 -4.36 -19.14 7.70
CA GLU A 121 -5.79 -18.86 7.55
C GLU A 121 -6.02 -17.47 6.95
N ASP A 122 -5.28 -16.46 7.39
CA ASP A 122 -5.30 -15.12 6.76
C ASP A 122 -5.02 -15.21 5.25
N GLY A 123 -4.11 -16.10 4.84
CA GLY A 123 -3.81 -16.36 3.44
C GLY A 123 -4.98 -16.98 2.67
N ARG A 124 -5.70 -17.94 3.27
CA ARG A 124 -6.89 -18.57 2.65
C ARG A 124 -8.04 -17.57 2.53
N GLU A 125 -8.35 -16.87 3.61
CA GLU A 125 -9.40 -15.85 3.64
C GLU A 125 -9.13 -14.76 2.60
N PHE A 126 -7.88 -14.31 2.47
CA PHE A 126 -7.52 -13.34 1.45
C PHE A 126 -7.72 -13.88 0.03
N LEU A 127 -7.41 -15.15 -0.25
CA LEU A 127 -7.64 -15.74 -1.57
C LEU A 127 -9.13 -15.83 -1.92
N GLU A 128 -10.00 -16.12 -0.94
CA GLU A 128 -11.45 -16.09 -1.15
C GLU A 128 -11.95 -14.67 -1.47
N ILE A 129 -11.45 -13.66 -0.75
CA ILE A 129 -11.74 -12.26 -1.04
C ILE A 129 -11.23 -11.90 -2.43
N ALA A 130 -10.00 -12.28 -2.78
CA ALA A 130 -9.39 -11.99 -4.06
C ALA A 130 -10.20 -12.55 -5.23
N ALA A 131 -10.75 -13.77 -5.06
CA ALA A 131 -11.65 -14.39 -6.04
C ALA A 131 -12.97 -13.62 -6.18
N LYS A 132 -13.60 -13.20 -5.08
CA LYS A 132 -14.84 -12.40 -5.08
C LYS A 132 -14.66 -11.02 -5.71
N VAL A 133 -13.54 -10.36 -5.39
CA VAL A 133 -13.17 -9.04 -5.92
C VAL A 133 -12.75 -9.12 -7.39
N GLY A 134 -12.22 -10.27 -7.82
CA GLY A 134 -11.60 -10.42 -9.14
C GLY A 134 -10.31 -9.61 -9.25
N ILE A 135 -9.43 -9.70 -8.23
CA ILE A 135 -8.18 -8.92 -8.17
C ILE A 135 -7.37 -9.14 -9.45
N LYS A 136 -7.03 -8.03 -10.12
CA LYS A 136 -6.15 -8.01 -11.28
C LYS A 136 -4.77 -7.55 -10.84
N THR A 137 -3.76 -8.27 -11.31
CA THR A 137 -2.35 -7.94 -11.07
C THR A 137 -1.61 -7.94 -12.41
N GLU A 138 -0.82 -6.90 -12.64
CA GLU A 138 0.05 -6.86 -13.80
C GLU A 138 1.27 -7.75 -13.50
N ILE A 139 1.54 -8.70 -14.37
CA ILE A 139 2.70 -9.59 -14.27
C ILE A 139 3.55 -9.48 -15.52
N GLU A 140 4.83 -9.74 -15.33
CA GLU A 140 5.80 -10.01 -16.38
C GLU A 140 6.42 -11.36 -16.07
N ALA A 141 6.11 -12.33 -16.93
CA ALA A 141 6.51 -13.71 -16.72
C ALA A 141 7.80 -14.02 -17.49
N PHE A 142 8.74 -14.65 -16.80
CA PHE A 142 10.06 -14.95 -17.33
C PHE A 142 10.42 -16.42 -17.15
N PRO A 143 11.27 -16.99 -18.02
CA PRO A 143 11.78 -18.34 -17.83
C PRO A 143 12.81 -18.40 -16.69
N PHE A 144 12.94 -19.57 -16.06
CA PHE A 144 13.81 -19.77 -14.89
C PHE A 144 15.31 -19.52 -15.18
N ASP A 145 15.78 -19.84 -16.38
CA ASP A 145 17.16 -19.65 -16.82
C ASP A 145 17.60 -18.17 -16.84
N LYS A 146 16.65 -17.24 -16.88
CA LYS A 146 16.89 -15.79 -16.82
C LYS A 146 16.86 -15.20 -15.41
N LEU A 147 16.66 -16.01 -14.37
CA LEU A 147 16.52 -15.54 -12.98
C LEU A 147 17.63 -14.55 -12.54
N PRO A 148 18.94 -14.80 -12.79
CA PRO A 148 19.99 -13.86 -12.38
C PRO A 148 19.82 -12.46 -12.98
N ASP A 149 19.49 -12.38 -14.27
CA ASP A 149 19.30 -11.12 -14.99
C ASP A 149 18.05 -10.38 -14.47
N ILE A 150 16.98 -11.13 -14.19
CA ILE A 150 15.71 -10.57 -13.72
C ILE A 150 15.86 -9.95 -12.33
N LEU A 151 16.65 -10.55 -11.43
CA LEU A 151 16.91 -9.95 -10.11
C LEU A 151 17.55 -8.56 -10.22
N ILE A 152 18.42 -8.34 -11.21
CA ILE A 152 19.02 -7.03 -11.49
C ILE A 152 17.95 -6.05 -11.99
N LEU A 153 17.07 -6.48 -12.90
CA LEU A 153 15.96 -5.66 -13.41
C LEU A 153 14.98 -5.28 -12.28
N VAL A 154 14.62 -6.22 -11.42
CA VAL A 154 13.74 -6.01 -10.26
C VAL A 154 14.38 -5.00 -9.30
N LYS A 155 15.66 -5.17 -8.96
CA LYS A 155 16.40 -4.22 -8.10
C LYS A 155 16.43 -2.81 -8.70
N GLY A 156 16.54 -2.71 -10.02
CA GLY A 156 16.50 -1.44 -10.76
C GLY A 156 15.10 -0.87 -11.02
N GLY A 157 14.02 -1.54 -10.59
CA GLY A 157 12.64 -1.13 -10.86
C GLY A 157 12.25 -1.18 -12.35
N LYS A 158 12.96 -1.97 -13.16
CA LYS A 158 12.84 -2.03 -14.63
C LYS A 158 11.79 -3.03 -15.13
N VAL A 159 11.16 -3.78 -14.24
CA VAL A 159 10.09 -4.74 -14.59
C VAL A 159 8.71 -4.08 -14.61
N ARG A 160 7.80 -4.66 -15.39
CA ARG A 160 6.39 -4.27 -15.45
C ARG A 160 5.58 -5.10 -14.45
N GLY A 161 4.91 -4.44 -13.51
CA GLY A 161 4.15 -5.11 -12.47
C GLY A 161 5.02 -6.03 -11.60
N ASN A 162 4.54 -7.24 -11.35
CA ASN A 162 5.26 -8.29 -10.61
C ASN A 162 6.06 -9.18 -11.56
N ALA A 163 7.35 -9.34 -11.31
CA ALA A 163 8.15 -10.36 -11.98
C ALA A 163 7.75 -11.76 -11.48
N VAL A 164 7.42 -12.66 -12.41
CA VAL A 164 7.01 -14.04 -12.12
C VAL A 164 7.94 -14.99 -12.85
N ILE A 165 8.54 -15.95 -12.14
CA ILE A 165 9.37 -17.00 -12.74
C ILE A 165 8.49 -18.21 -13.07
N LYS A 166 8.52 -18.67 -14.32
CA LYS A 166 7.88 -19.91 -14.73
C LYS A 166 8.75 -21.10 -14.29
N ILE A 167 8.22 -21.93 -13.40
CA ILE A 167 8.93 -23.07 -12.79
C ILE A 167 8.64 -24.40 -13.53
N ALA A 168 7.62 -24.41 -14.39
CA ALA A 168 7.29 -25.51 -15.29
C ALA A 168 6.58 -24.96 -16.55
N GLY A 169 6.86 -25.58 -17.70
CA GLY A 169 6.09 -25.45 -18.93
C GLY A 169 5.34 -26.74 -19.19
#